data_AF-A0A0W0CVL2-F1
#
_entry.id   AF-A0A0W0CVL2-F1
#
_cell.length_a   1.000
_cell.length_b   1.000
_cell.length_c   1.000
_cell.angle_alpha   90.00
_cell.angle_beta   90.00
_cell.angle_gamma   90.00
#
_symmetry.space_group_name_H-M   'P 1'
#
loop_
_entity.id
_entity.type
_entity.pdbx_description
1 polymer ?
#
loop_
_entity_poly.entity_id
_entity_poly.type
_entity_poly.pdbx_seq_one_letter_code
_entity_poly.pdbx_strand_id
1 'polypeptide(L)'
;MHVKSLGTVPIKHTIPSRHDSRNKEIVGRVVKQLELDKYNVQYSRESLKRCLYPSKDILVPIDADRKVEVRNKVLIGQGRHLLNLQWNIAMLRLFKRTPDNLNGFDFNYSEKSSILAELKQRDITRLYVQYLRDHDLNGIARIEIPADRVSSRLQKRQDLQAFLGIMGYISLLNSEPTLINFINRSIIIKIINPLIS
;
A
#
# COMPACT_ATOMS: atom_id res chain seq x y z
N MET A 1 -17.56 25.31 25.09
CA MET A 1 -17.80 24.19 24.14
C MET A 1 -17.49 22.88 24.85
N HIS A 2 -18.50 22.10 25.22
CA HIS A 2 -18.32 20.78 25.81
C HIS A 2 -17.97 19.77 24.71
N VAL A 3 -16.74 19.28 24.71
CA VAL A 3 -16.36 18.10 23.94
C VAL A 3 -16.97 16.90 24.66
N LYS A 4 -18.10 16.40 24.15
CA LYS A 4 -18.64 15.10 24.58
C LYS A 4 -17.57 14.05 24.30
N SER A 5 -17.11 13.35 25.34
CA SER A 5 -16.24 12.19 25.18
C SER A 5 -16.97 11.19 24.28
N LEU A 6 -16.45 10.99 23.07
CA LEU A 6 -16.88 9.88 22.23
C LEU A 6 -16.50 8.62 22.98
N GLY A 7 -17.51 7.96 23.56
CA GLY A 7 -17.34 6.71 24.28
C GLY A 7 -16.59 5.69 23.41
N THR A 8 -15.86 4.80 24.07
CA THR A 8 -15.21 3.66 23.44
C THR A 8 -16.26 2.85 22.67
N VAL A 9 -16.25 2.96 21.34
CA VAL A 9 -17.11 2.16 20.47
C VAL A 9 -16.67 0.71 20.62
N PRO A 10 -17.54 -0.21 21.07
CA PRO A 10 -17.20 -1.63 21.10
C PRO A 10 -16.97 -2.09 19.65
N ILE A 11 -15.77 -2.63 19.39
CA ILE A 11 -15.36 -3.16 18.10
C ILE A 11 -16.37 -4.24 17.70
N LYS A 12 -17.22 -3.97 16.71
CA LYS A 12 -18.30 -4.91 16.32
C LYS A 12 -17.80 -6.21 15.71
N HIS A 13 -16.55 -6.25 15.26
CA HIS A 13 -15.98 -7.43 14.58
C HIS A 13 -14.58 -7.76 15.11
N THR A 14 -14.53 -8.58 16.16
CA THR A 14 -13.29 -9.15 16.69
C THR A 14 -12.59 -10.00 15.60
N ILE A 15 -11.27 -9.86 15.45
CA ILE A 15 -10.49 -10.79 14.62
C ILE A 15 -10.57 -12.17 15.30
N PRO A 16 -10.89 -13.25 14.58
CA PRO A 16 -10.92 -14.60 15.17
C PRO A 16 -9.55 -14.95 15.76
N SER A 17 -9.51 -15.23 17.07
CA SER A 17 -8.28 -15.61 17.81
C SER A 17 -7.62 -16.87 17.26
N ARG A 18 -8.42 -17.77 16.66
CA ARG A 18 -7.99 -19.05 16.06
C ARG A 18 -6.99 -18.89 14.90
N HIS A 19 -6.82 -17.69 14.36
CA HIS A 19 -5.91 -17.40 13.25
C HIS A 19 -4.72 -16.50 13.63
N ASP A 20 -4.51 -16.24 14.92
CA ASP A 20 -3.52 -15.25 15.37
C ASP A 20 -2.07 -15.61 14.97
N SER A 21 -1.70 -16.90 15.00
CA SER A 21 -0.37 -17.35 14.57
C SER A 21 -0.09 -17.03 13.09
N ARG A 22 -1.03 -17.39 12.21
CA ARG A 22 -0.92 -17.09 10.77
C ARG A 22 -1.00 -15.60 10.47
N ASN A 23 -1.83 -14.85 11.22
CA ASN A 23 -1.87 -13.39 11.08
C ASN A 23 -0.52 -12.75 11.47
N LYS A 24 0.11 -13.23 12.56
CA LYS A 24 1.45 -12.78 12.98
C LYS A 24 2.51 -13.08 11.93
N GLU A 25 2.48 -14.26 11.35
CA GLU A 25 3.38 -14.66 10.25
C GLU A 25 3.23 -13.74 9.03
N ILE A 26 1.99 -13.53 8.57
CA ILE A 26 1.71 -12.66 7.42
C ILE A 26 2.14 -11.22 7.71
N VAL A 27 1.85 -10.68 8.90
CA VAL A 27 2.31 -9.33 9.29
C VAL A 27 3.83 -9.27 9.31
N GLY A 28 4.51 -10.28 9.85
CA GLY A 28 5.98 -10.36 9.82
C GLY A 28 6.53 -10.32 8.40
N ARG A 29 5.90 -11.07 7.47
CA ARG A 29 6.26 -11.05 6.05
C ARG A 29 6.02 -9.68 5.42
N VAL A 30 4.88 -9.04 5.67
CA VAL A 30 4.58 -7.68 5.19
C VAL A 30 5.63 -6.68 5.66
N VAL A 31 5.93 -6.66 6.97
CA VAL A 31 6.91 -5.75 7.56
C VAL A 31 8.29 -5.96 6.92
N LYS A 32 8.70 -7.22 6.76
CA LYS A 32 9.99 -7.60 6.17
C LYS A 32 10.08 -7.21 4.69
N GLN A 33 9.11 -7.62 3.87
CA GLN A 33 9.17 -7.44 2.41
C GLN A 33 8.97 -5.98 1.99
N LEU A 34 8.18 -5.21 2.74
CA LEU A 34 8.08 -3.77 2.55
C LEU A 34 9.24 -3.00 3.19
N GLU A 35 10.09 -3.66 3.97
CA GLU A 35 11.21 -3.04 4.68
C GLU A 35 10.75 -1.87 5.58
N LEU A 36 9.59 -1.98 6.25
CA LEU A 36 8.98 -0.85 6.97
C LEU A 36 9.92 -0.24 8.01
N ASP A 37 10.64 -1.09 8.75
CA ASP A 37 11.59 -0.66 9.79
C ASP A 37 12.78 0.12 9.20
N LYS A 38 13.25 -0.24 8.00
CA LYS A 38 14.36 0.44 7.31
C LYS A 38 14.04 1.89 6.97
N TYR A 39 12.76 2.18 6.72
CA TYR A 39 12.29 3.52 6.36
C TYR A 39 11.69 4.27 7.55
N ASN A 40 11.84 3.76 8.79
CA ASN A 40 11.25 4.31 10.00
C ASN A 40 9.73 4.52 9.91
N VAL A 41 9.03 3.63 9.18
CA VAL A 41 7.58 3.70 9.07
C VAL A 41 6.97 3.25 10.39
N GLN A 42 6.17 4.12 11.01
CA GLN A 42 5.38 3.83 12.19
C GLN A 42 4.20 2.94 11.83
N TYR A 43 4.03 1.85 12.58
CA TYR A 43 2.90 0.94 12.45
C TYR A 43 2.61 0.23 13.78
N SER A 44 1.35 -0.20 13.97
CA SER A 44 0.98 -1.18 14.99
C SER A 44 0.76 -2.53 14.34
N ARG A 45 1.43 -3.58 14.84
CA ARG A 45 1.22 -4.95 14.37
C ARG A 45 -0.25 -5.37 14.48
N GLU A 46 -0.94 -4.93 15.52
CA GLU A 46 -2.34 -5.29 15.74
C GLU A 46 -3.28 -4.61 14.73
N SER A 47 -3.01 -3.36 14.37
CA SER A 47 -3.74 -2.67 13.30
C SER A 47 -3.39 -3.23 11.93
N LEU A 48 -2.13 -3.63 11.68
CA LEU A 48 -1.74 -4.32 10.45
C LEU A 48 -2.48 -5.66 10.28
N LYS A 49 -2.67 -6.43 11.35
CA LYS A 49 -3.49 -7.66 11.31
C LYS A 49 -4.91 -7.37 10.82
N ARG A 50 -5.51 -6.24 11.23
CA ARG A 50 -6.85 -5.83 10.76
C ARG A 50 -6.86 -5.45 9.29
N CYS A 51 -5.80 -4.82 8.80
CA CYS A 51 -5.65 -4.50 7.38
C CYS A 51 -5.65 -5.74 6.48
N LEU A 52 -5.28 -6.92 7.01
CA LEU A 52 -5.37 -8.19 6.29
C LEU A 52 -6.81 -8.62 6.00
N TYR A 53 -7.83 -8.00 6.62
CA TYR A 53 -9.25 -8.31 6.41
C TYR A 53 -9.92 -7.12 5.71
N PRO A 54 -9.97 -7.07 4.36
CA PRO A 54 -10.56 -5.95 3.61
C PRO A 54 -12.01 -5.60 4.00
N SER A 55 -12.74 -6.55 4.57
CA SER A 55 -14.12 -6.39 5.04
C SER A 55 -14.25 -5.83 6.47
N LYS A 56 -13.17 -5.76 7.26
CA LYS A 56 -13.22 -5.39 8.69
C LYS A 56 -12.61 -4.03 8.94
N ASP A 57 -13.26 -3.25 9.78
CA ASP A 57 -12.81 -1.90 10.16
C ASP A 57 -11.56 -1.92 11.04
N ILE A 58 -10.77 -0.85 10.93
CA ILE A 58 -9.43 -0.76 11.51
C ILE A 58 -9.43 0.29 12.61
N LEU A 59 -8.81 -0.03 13.75
CA LEU A 59 -8.54 0.95 14.78
C LEU A 59 -7.24 1.69 14.47
N VAL A 60 -7.35 3.00 14.35
CA VAL A 60 -6.23 3.92 14.15
C VAL A 60 -6.01 4.69 15.45
N PRO A 61 -4.79 4.66 16.03
CA PRO A 61 -4.48 5.50 17.18
C PRO A 61 -4.47 6.98 16.76
N ILE A 62 -5.12 7.83 17.55
CA ILE A 62 -5.07 9.30 17.39
C ILE A 62 -4.05 9.88 18.36
N ASP A 63 -4.05 9.39 19.61
CA ASP A 63 -3.09 9.72 20.64
C ASP A 63 -2.85 8.47 21.51
N ALA A 64 -2.09 8.60 22.59
CA ALA A 64 -1.72 7.47 23.46
C ALA A 64 -2.93 6.68 23.99
N ASP A 65 -4.06 7.37 24.23
CA ASP A 65 -5.21 6.81 24.94
C ASP A 65 -6.45 6.63 24.05
N ARG A 66 -6.47 7.26 22.86
CA ARG A 66 -7.63 7.28 21.97
C ARG A 66 -7.36 6.56 20.66
N LYS A 67 -8.32 5.74 20.27
CA LYS A 67 -8.38 5.06 18.97
C LYS A 67 -9.69 5.36 18.29
N VAL A 68 -9.64 5.59 16.98
CA VAL A 68 -10.84 5.75 16.15
C VAL A 68 -10.96 4.58 15.20
N GLU A 69 -12.18 4.08 15.08
CA GLU A 69 -12.55 3.08 14.10
C GLU A 69 -12.70 3.74 12.73
N VAL A 70 -11.86 3.31 11.79
CA VAL A 70 -11.87 3.78 10.41
C VAL A 70 -12.31 2.62 9.53
N ARG A 71 -13.29 2.90 8.67
CA ARG A 71 -13.77 1.93 7.69
C ARG A 71 -12.64 1.51 6.77
N ASN A 72 -12.37 0.21 6.65
CA ASN A 72 -11.23 -0.25 5.85
C ASN A 72 -11.39 0.12 4.37
N LYS A 73 -12.63 0.18 3.85
CA LYS A 73 -12.92 0.73 2.52
C LYS A 73 -12.37 2.15 2.30
N VAL A 74 -12.40 3.00 3.34
CA VAL A 74 -11.84 4.36 3.28
C VAL A 74 -10.31 4.30 3.22
N LEU A 75 -9.68 3.44 4.03
CA LEU A 75 -8.23 3.25 4.02
C LEU A 75 -7.73 2.68 2.69
N ILE A 76 -8.46 1.71 2.11
CA ILE A 76 -8.18 1.19 0.76
C ILE A 76 -8.24 2.32 -0.28
N GLY A 77 -9.23 3.21 -0.17
CA GLY A 77 -9.35 4.38 -1.03
C GLY A 77 -8.16 5.33 -0.87
N GLN A 78 -7.80 5.67 0.37
CA GLN A 78 -6.65 6.53 0.68
C GLN A 78 -5.33 5.95 0.16
N GLY A 79 -5.06 4.67 0.43
CA GLY A 79 -3.87 3.99 -0.05
C GLY A 79 -3.79 3.96 -1.57
N ARG A 80 -4.93 3.78 -2.26
CA ARG A 80 -5.01 3.87 -3.72
C ARG A 80 -4.66 5.28 -4.22
N HIS A 81 -5.26 6.31 -3.64
CA HIS A 81 -4.98 7.68 -4.04
C HIS A 81 -3.52 8.06 -3.80
N LEU A 82 -2.96 7.67 -2.66
CA LEU A 82 -1.57 7.90 -2.30
C LEU A 82 -0.61 7.25 -3.31
N LEU A 83 -0.79 5.96 -3.58
CA LEU A 83 0.06 5.23 -4.52
C LEU A 83 -0.05 5.78 -5.94
N ASN A 84 -1.27 6.10 -6.41
CA ASN A 84 -1.48 6.70 -7.72
C ASN A 84 -0.83 8.09 -7.82
N LEU A 85 -0.90 8.90 -6.76
CA LEU A 85 -0.24 10.21 -6.73
C LEU A 85 1.28 10.05 -6.83
N GLN A 86 1.87 9.17 -6.00
CA GLN A 86 3.32 8.94 -6.04
C GLN A 86 3.79 8.35 -7.37
N TRP A 87 2.99 7.47 -7.97
CA TRP A 87 3.22 7.00 -9.33
C TRP A 87 3.26 8.15 -10.34
N ASN A 88 2.23 9.01 -10.34
CA ASN A 88 2.17 10.14 -11.25
C ASN A 88 3.34 11.11 -11.04
N ILE A 89 3.73 11.38 -9.80
CA ILE A 89 4.91 12.19 -9.47
C ILE A 89 6.19 11.54 -10.03
N ALA A 90 6.35 10.23 -9.86
CA ALA A 90 7.51 9.50 -10.39
C ALA A 90 7.56 9.54 -11.92
N MET A 91 6.41 9.34 -12.58
CA MET A 91 6.31 9.49 -14.04
C MET A 91 6.69 10.90 -14.47
N LEU A 92 6.13 11.95 -13.85
CA LEU A 92 6.47 13.34 -14.16
C LEU A 92 7.95 13.64 -13.96
N ARG A 93 8.61 13.01 -12.97
CA ARG A 93 10.06 13.16 -12.74
C ARG A 93 10.88 12.46 -13.82
N LEU A 94 10.51 11.25 -14.23
CA LEU A 94 11.20 10.51 -15.31
C LEU A 94 11.10 11.23 -16.65
N PHE A 95 9.97 11.89 -16.91
CA PHE A 95 9.73 12.64 -18.15
C PHE A 95 10.03 14.14 -18.02
N LYS A 96 10.64 14.58 -16.91
CA LYS A 96 11.06 15.98 -16.76
C LYS A 96 12.21 16.26 -17.73
N ARG A 97 12.12 17.38 -18.45
CA ARG A 97 13.24 17.92 -19.24
C ARG A 97 14.41 18.20 -18.31
N THR A 98 15.56 17.59 -18.58
CA THR A 98 16.81 17.80 -17.85
C THR A 98 17.56 19.04 -18.37
N PRO A 99 18.33 19.75 -17.52
CA PRO A 99 19.15 20.89 -17.97
C PRO A 99 20.20 20.52 -19.02
N ASP A 100 20.63 19.26 -19.06
CA ASP A 100 21.57 18.72 -20.06
C ASP A 100 20.97 18.62 -21.48
N ASN A 101 19.74 19.11 -21.67
CA ASN A 101 19.10 19.26 -22.95
C ASN A 101 19.77 20.41 -23.73
N LEU A 102 20.74 20.12 -24.61
CA LEU A 102 21.29 21.12 -25.53
C LEU A 102 20.14 21.73 -26.36
N ASN A 103 19.95 23.05 -26.26
CA ASN A 103 18.95 23.80 -27.02
C ASN A 103 17.50 23.25 -26.91
N GLY A 104 17.13 22.63 -25.78
CA GLY A 104 15.78 22.10 -25.57
C GLY A 104 15.51 20.73 -26.21
N PHE A 105 16.52 20.10 -26.81
CA PHE A 105 16.46 18.72 -27.29
C PHE A 105 16.82 17.75 -26.14
N ASP A 106 15.88 16.87 -25.78
CA ASP A 106 16.11 15.77 -24.84
C ASP A 106 16.58 14.55 -25.65
N PHE A 107 17.89 14.27 -25.66
CA PHE A 107 18.46 13.16 -26.42
C PHE A 107 18.03 11.78 -25.90
N ASN A 108 17.49 11.71 -24.68
CA ASN A 108 16.89 10.50 -24.11
C ASN A 108 15.35 10.45 -24.32
N TYR A 109 14.78 11.38 -25.10
CA TYR A 109 13.33 11.46 -25.34
C TYR A 109 12.78 10.22 -26.02
N SER A 110 13.54 9.59 -26.94
CA SER A 110 13.11 8.38 -27.64
C SER A 110 12.88 7.21 -26.67
N GLU A 111 13.88 6.89 -25.85
CA GLU A 111 13.79 5.84 -24.83
C GLU A 111 12.70 6.15 -23.81
N LYS A 112 12.68 7.38 -23.26
CA LYS A 112 11.63 7.84 -22.35
C LYS A 112 10.24 7.70 -22.98
N SER A 113 10.06 8.08 -24.24
CA SER A 113 8.76 8.00 -24.92
C SER A 113 8.32 6.56 -25.16
N SER A 114 9.24 5.65 -25.46
CA SER A 114 8.95 4.22 -25.59
C SER A 114 8.46 3.61 -24.27
N ILE A 115 9.16 3.90 -23.17
CA ILE A 115 8.78 3.48 -21.80
C ILE A 115 7.44 4.09 -21.42
N LEU A 116 7.20 5.38 -21.70
CA LEU A 116 5.92 6.03 -21.43
C LEU A 116 4.78 5.38 -22.22
N ALA A 117 4.99 5.05 -23.49
CA ALA A 117 3.99 4.39 -24.32
C ALA A 117 3.65 3.00 -23.76
N GLU A 118 4.65 2.23 -23.36
CA GLU A 118 4.45 0.92 -22.74
C GLU A 118 3.71 1.03 -21.40
N LEU A 119 4.12 1.98 -20.54
CA LEU A 119 3.49 2.22 -19.25
C LEU A 119 2.05 2.73 -19.38
N LYS A 120 1.76 3.56 -20.39
CA LYS A 120 0.38 4.03 -20.67
C LYS A 120 -0.55 2.90 -21.10
N GLN A 121 -0.02 1.87 -21.75
CA GLN A 121 -0.80 0.69 -22.15
C GLN A 121 -1.05 -0.27 -20.98
N ARG A 122 -0.27 -0.17 -19.90
CA ARG A 122 -0.39 -1.04 -18.73
C ARG A 122 -1.34 -0.45 -17.69
N ASP A 123 -2.31 -1.26 -17.26
CA ASP A 123 -3.13 -0.93 -16.09
C ASP A 123 -2.27 -0.96 -14.83
N ILE A 124 -2.12 0.19 -14.17
CA ILE A 124 -1.33 0.35 -12.92
C ILE A 124 -1.74 -0.67 -11.85
N THR A 125 -3.01 -1.07 -11.84
CA THR A 125 -3.53 -2.10 -10.94
C THR A 125 -2.83 -3.43 -11.16
N ARG A 126 -2.54 -3.79 -12.43
CA ARG A 126 -1.81 -5.01 -12.77
C ARG A 126 -0.35 -4.92 -12.32
N LEU A 127 0.26 -3.74 -12.40
CA LEU A 127 1.63 -3.52 -11.90
C LEU A 127 1.71 -3.71 -10.39
N TYR A 128 0.74 -3.23 -9.61
CA TYR A 128 0.71 -3.51 -8.17
C TYR A 128 0.47 -4.98 -7.87
N VAL A 129 -0.42 -5.67 -8.61
CA VAL A 129 -0.61 -7.12 -8.43
C VAL A 129 0.65 -7.90 -8.76
N GLN A 130 1.38 -7.49 -9.81
CA GLN A 130 2.66 -8.08 -10.18
C GLN A 130 3.71 -7.83 -9.09
N TYR A 131 3.84 -6.59 -8.60
CA TYR A 131 4.70 -6.25 -7.46
C TYR A 131 4.44 -7.14 -6.24
N LEU A 132 3.16 -7.35 -5.88
CA LEU A 132 2.82 -8.21 -4.75
C LEU A 132 3.28 -9.67 -4.96
N ARG A 133 3.19 -10.18 -6.19
CA ARG A 133 3.68 -11.52 -6.53
C ARG A 133 5.21 -11.58 -6.44
N ASP A 134 5.89 -10.61 -7.06
CA ASP A 134 7.34 -10.62 -7.24
C ASP A 134 8.08 -10.37 -5.90
N HIS A 135 7.38 -9.81 -4.90
CA HIS A 135 7.89 -9.55 -3.55
C HIS A 135 7.31 -10.46 -2.45
N ASP A 136 6.76 -11.64 -2.79
CA ASP A 136 6.24 -12.61 -1.80
C ASP A 136 5.17 -12.00 -0.86
N LEU A 137 4.31 -11.15 -1.43
CA LEU A 137 3.15 -10.53 -0.78
C LEU A 137 1.83 -11.07 -1.36
N ASN A 138 1.87 -12.22 -2.02
CA ASN A 138 0.69 -13.00 -2.39
C ASN A 138 0.10 -13.71 -1.15
N GLY A 139 -1.22 -13.81 -1.09
CA GLY A 139 -1.92 -14.49 0.01
C GLY A 139 -1.88 -13.73 1.34
N ILE A 140 -1.66 -12.41 1.32
CA ILE A 140 -1.67 -11.58 2.54
C ILE A 140 -3.09 -11.33 3.04
N ALA A 141 -4.08 -11.32 2.15
CA ALA A 141 -5.47 -11.09 2.54
C ALA A 141 -6.09 -12.33 3.17
N ARG A 142 -6.77 -12.11 4.29
CA ARG A 142 -7.60 -13.07 5.01
C ARG A 142 -9.01 -13.01 4.43
N ILE A 143 -9.37 -14.06 3.70
CA ILE A 143 -10.68 -14.23 3.12
C ILE A 143 -11.45 -15.19 4.03
N GLU A 144 -12.70 -14.86 4.34
CA GLU A 144 -13.55 -15.66 5.25
C GLU A 144 -14.06 -16.96 4.61
N ILE A 145 -13.75 -17.17 3.32
CA ILE A 145 -14.12 -18.35 2.54
C ILE A 145 -12.99 -19.39 2.63
N PRO A 146 -13.30 -20.70 2.73
CA PRO A 146 -12.31 -21.77 2.67
C PRO A 146 -11.36 -21.67 1.47
N ALA A 147 -10.07 -21.95 1.68
CA ALA A 147 -9.01 -21.68 0.70
C ALA A 147 -9.17 -22.47 -0.61
N ASP A 148 -9.73 -23.68 -0.54
CA ASP A 148 -10.09 -24.55 -1.66
C ASP A 148 -11.14 -23.93 -2.60
N ARG A 149 -11.92 -22.97 -2.10
CA ARG A 149 -12.98 -22.27 -2.85
C ARG A 149 -12.59 -20.87 -3.30
N VAL A 150 -11.40 -20.40 -2.94
CA VAL A 150 -10.91 -19.08 -3.32
C VAL A 150 -10.23 -19.17 -4.69
N SER A 151 -10.85 -18.57 -5.70
CA SER A 151 -10.19 -18.44 -7.01
C SER A 151 -8.95 -17.56 -6.93
N SER A 152 -7.94 -17.87 -7.75
CA SER A 152 -6.70 -17.08 -7.83
C SER A 152 -6.96 -15.60 -8.16
N ARG A 153 -7.98 -15.32 -8.99
CA ARG A 153 -8.43 -13.96 -9.31
C ARG A 153 -9.01 -13.24 -8.08
N LEU A 154 -9.82 -13.93 -7.28
CA LEU A 154 -10.36 -13.36 -6.05
C LEU A 154 -9.24 -13.09 -5.04
N GLN A 155 -8.30 -14.02 -4.86
CA GLN A 155 -7.16 -13.84 -3.95
C GLN A 155 -6.33 -12.62 -4.34
N LYS A 156 -5.93 -12.49 -5.62
CA LYS A 156 -5.18 -11.32 -6.11
C LYS A 156 -5.89 -10.00 -5.85
N ARG A 157 -7.21 -9.97 -6.04
CA ARG A 157 -8.03 -8.77 -5.77
C ARG A 157 -8.04 -8.43 -4.28
N GLN A 158 -8.20 -9.43 -3.42
CA GLN A 158 -8.23 -9.24 -1.97
C GLN A 158 -6.86 -8.87 -1.42
N ASP A 159 -5.78 -9.48 -1.92
CA ASP A 159 -4.39 -9.13 -1.56
C ASP A 159 -4.09 -7.68 -1.89
N LEU A 160 -4.49 -7.23 -3.09
CA LEU A 160 -4.37 -5.82 -3.46
C LEU A 160 -5.17 -4.93 -2.52
N GLN A 161 -6.40 -5.30 -2.15
CA GLN A 161 -7.18 -4.52 -1.18
C GLN A 161 -6.51 -4.47 0.19
N ALA A 162 -5.99 -5.59 0.70
CA ALA A 162 -5.25 -5.61 1.95
C ALA A 162 -3.99 -4.72 1.89
N PHE A 163 -3.23 -4.81 0.80
CA PHE A 163 -2.07 -3.94 0.56
C PHE A 163 -2.45 -2.46 0.54
N LEU A 164 -3.50 -2.09 -0.19
CA LEU A 164 -4.00 -0.71 -0.24
C LEU A 164 -4.50 -0.24 1.14
N GLY A 165 -5.16 -1.12 1.90
CA GLY A 165 -5.57 -0.84 3.27
C GLY A 165 -4.38 -0.57 4.19
N ILE A 166 -3.30 -1.36 4.07
CA ILE A 166 -2.04 -1.14 4.78
C ILE A 166 -1.46 0.23 4.40
N MET A 167 -1.40 0.55 3.11
CA MET A 167 -0.89 1.84 2.62
C MET A 167 -1.71 3.03 3.15
N GLY A 168 -3.04 2.91 3.16
CA GLY A 168 -3.91 3.92 3.77
C GLY A 168 -3.68 4.06 5.26
N TYR A 169 -3.57 2.95 5.98
CA TYR A 169 -3.32 2.93 7.42
C TYR A 169 -2.00 3.61 7.80
N ILE A 170 -0.89 3.23 7.17
CA ILE A 170 0.42 3.84 7.48
C ILE A 170 0.44 5.32 7.10
N SER A 171 -0.36 5.74 6.10
CA SER A 171 -0.42 7.15 5.70
C SER A 171 -0.98 8.06 6.77
N LEU A 172 -1.79 7.52 7.70
CA LEU A 172 -2.36 8.27 8.81
C LEU A 172 -1.39 8.45 9.99
N LEU A 173 -0.33 7.63 10.05
CA LEU A 173 0.59 7.59 11.20
C LEU A 173 1.92 8.25 10.92
N ASN A 174 2.26 8.45 9.66
CA ASN A 174 3.60 8.84 9.25
C ASN A 174 3.60 10.22 8.62
N SER A 175 4.69 10.96 8.84
CA SER A 175 4.90 12.23 8.17
C SER A 175 5.04 12.03 6.67
N GLU A 176 4.64 13.04 5.91
CA GLU A 176 4.72 13.03 4.45
C GLU A 176 6.14 12.70 3.94
N PRO A 177 7.25 13.28 4.45
CA PRO A 177 8.60 12.94 3.97
C PRO A 177 8.95 11.46 4.16
N THR A 178 8.55 10.87 5.28
CA THR A 178 8.79 9.46 5.61
C THR A 178 8.04 8.56 4.62
N LEU A 179 6.76 8.85 4.39
CA LEU A 179 5.91 8.10 3.46
C LEU A 179 6.41 8.21 2.02
N ILE A 180 6.77 9.40 1.57
CA ILE A 180 7.27 9.63 0.21
C ILE A 180 8.58 8.87 -0.01
N ASN A 181 9.51 8.92 0.94
CA ASN A 181 10.76 8.17 0.83
C ASN A 181 10.52 6.66 0.78
N PHE A 182 9.69 6.15 1.70
CA PHE A 182 9.29 4.74 1.74
C PHE A 182 8.64 4.28 0.42
N ILE A 183 7.60 4.98 -0.04
CA ILE A 183 6.85 4.57 -1.24
C ILE A 183 7.74 4.59 -2.47
N ASN A 184 8.53 5.65 -2.64
CA ASN A 184 9.37 5.78 -3.83
C ASN A 184 10.44 4.68 -3.87
N ARG A 185 11.13 4.43 -2.76
CA ARG A 185 12.25 3.47 -2.72
C ARG A 185 11.82 2.02 -2.59
N SER A 186 10.78 1.73 -1.80
CA SER A 186 10.36 0.35 -1.54
C SER A 186 9.38 -0.17 -2.59
N ILE A 187 8.59 0.70 -3.22
CA ILE A 187 7.50 0.28 -4.12
C ILE A 187 7.73 0.79 -5.54
N ILE A 188 7.74 2.11 -5.76
CA ILE A 188 7.67 2.69 -7.10
C ILE A 188 8.91 2.35 -7.94
N ILE A 189 10.12 2.52 -7.39
CA ILE A 189 11.36 2.15 -8.08
C ILE A 189 11.40 0.66 -8.41
N LYS A 190 10.93 -0.21 -7.50
CA LYS A 190 10.91 -1.66 -7.72
C LYS A 190 9.92 -2.08 -8.82
N ILE A 191 8.87 -1.29 -9.05
CA ILE A 191 7.94 -1.49 -10.18
C ILE A 191 8.54 -0.99 -11.49
N ILE A 192 9.22 0.17 -11.47
CA ILE A 192 9.69 0.84 -12.67
C ILE A 192 10.97 0.21 -13.22
N ASN A 193 11.96 -0.11 -12.37
CA ASN A 193 13.27 -0.58 -12.82
C ASN A 193 13.20 -1.77 -13.79
N PRO A 194 12.40 -2.83 -13.52
CA PRO A 194 12.28 -3.96 -14.44
C PRO A 194 11.62 -3.65 -15.80
N LEU A 195 11.09 -2.43 -15.98
CA LEU A 195 10.45 -1.98 -17.21
C LEU A 195 11.37 -1.08 -18.06
N ILE A 196 12.52 -0.69 -17.51
CA ILE A 196 13.52 0.16 -18.16
C ILE A 196 14.77 -0.65 -18.52
N SER A 197 14.92 -1.86 -17.98
CA SER A 197 16.04 -2.78 -18.25
C SER A 197 15.66 -3.81 -19.30
#